data_AF-A0A6S7IZX6-F1
#
_entry.id   AF-A0A6S7IZX6-F1
#
_cell.length_a   1.000
_cell.length_b   1.000
_cell.length_c   1.000
_cell.angle_alpha   90.00
_cell.angle_beta   90.00
_cell.angle_gamma   90.00
#
_symmetry.space_group_name_H-M   'P 1'
#
loop_
_entity.id
_entity.type
_entity.pdbx_description
1 polymer ?
#
loop_
_entity_poly.entity_id
_entity_poly.type
_entity_poly.pdbx_seq_one_letter_code
_entity_poly.pdbx_strand_id
1 'polypeptide(L)'
;MRQDDISIPRSKRRSIQLPKETVDKRVAVNPKAEPPSLAKIQSRPAPTSAQMYCSKLLQIWKSVRYMNSANQTNPRFVGWIVRRFQQAHSKATLMTYLPPISSPITEYSTIIEMFHQSRQLAKLSNMSYTHITLDAGAAIKAFHVVWNNPAAWSDIIIHLGDFHAMMTFFAVIGRFVESSGFEDVLFQAGLCSSGSITGVMSGKHYNRCWLVHEAFSEALERLFVEQYLPTMPKKVEECAQSNLAQATSLTNILNDDTVKEYVDQCQIQKTKCLNGEFGKTPQFWAKYMELVDRQQKLHFSVNTNDYDLRMLIWKESLPLCFATNRVHYARYGTYYVSGLECIDSTHPGARQEIEDLGLSVRRNQLGIGQSIDMAGEQSYMRNAKTAGGITQFAAKESTLQRT
;
A
#
# COMPACT_ATOMS: atom_id res chain seq x y z
N MET A 1 -48.43 -18.83 -23.20
CA MET A 1 -47.90 -17.80 -24.11
C MET A 1 -46.39 -17.74 -23.91
N ARG A 2 -45.63 -17.96 -24.98
CA ARG A 2 -44.16 -17.89 -24.99
C ARG A 2 -43.72 -16.44 -24.75
N GLN A 3 -42.74 -16.23 -23.89
CA GLN A 3 -42.01 -14.96 -23.80
C GLN A 3 -41.06 -14.92 -25.00
N ASP A 4 -41.17 -13.87 -25.81
CA ASP A 4 -40.33 -13.66 -26.97
C ASP A 4 -38.87 -13.42 -26.56
N ASP A 5 -37.98 -14.18 -27.20
CA ASP A 5 -36.53 -14.03 -27.15
C ASP A 5 -36.13 -12.67 -27.76
N ILE A 6 -35.82 -11.68 -26.91
CA ILE A 6 -35.12 -10.48 -27.36
C ILE A 6 -33.64 -10.81 -27.52
N SER A 7 -33.25 -11.22 -28.74
CA SER A 7 -31.84 -11.41 -29.08
C SER A 7 -31.14 -10.05 -29.19
N ILE A 8 -30.34 -9.69 -28.18
CA ILE A 8 -29.50 -8.50 -28.22
C ILE A 8 -28.28 -8.81 -29.11
N PRO A 9 -28.07 -8.10 -30.24
CA PRO A 9 -26.94 -8.37 -31.13
C PRO A 9 -25.62 -8.05 -30.42
N ARG A 10 -24.71 -9.02 -30.39
CA ARG A 10 -23.35 -8.86 -29.85
C ARG A 10 -22.54 -7.93 -30.75
N SER A 11 -22.34 -6.69 -30.31
CA SER A 11 -21.39 -5.77 -30.93
C SER A 11 -19.96 -6.08 -30.51
N LYS A 12 -19.03 -6.18 -31.48
CA LYS A 12 -17.58 -6.26 -31.23
C LYS A 12 -16.93 -4.90 -30.89
N ARG A 13 -17.69 -3.79 -30.89
CA ARG A 13 -17.17 -2.47 -30.49
C ARG A 13 -17.30 -2.29 -28.97
N ARG A 14 -16.15 -2.20 -28.29
CA ARG A 14 -16.02 -2.02 -26.82
C ARG A 14 -16.15 -0.56 -26.34
N SER A 15 -16.45 0.39 -27.21
CA SER A 15 -16.53 1.81 -26.82
C SER A 15 -17.70 2.52 -27.48
N ILE A 16 -18.45 3.25 -26.67
CA ILE A 16 -19.39 4.28 -27.10
C ILE A 16 -18.54 5.55 -27.32
N GLN A 17 -18.52 6.09 -28.53
CA GLN A 17 -17.89 7.39 -28.77
C GLN A 17 -18.84 8.48 -28.27
N LEU A 18 -18.57 8.99 -27.08
CA LEU A 18 -19.20 10.23 -26.61
C LEU A 18 -18.58 11.44 -27.35
N PRO A 19 -19.35 12.52 -27.58
CA PRO A 19 -18.82 13.75 -28.12
C PRO A 19 -17.64 14.21 -27.26
N LYS A 20 -16.50 14.50 -27.89
CA LYS A 20 -15.34 15.08 -27.19
C LYS A 20 -15.70 16.48 -26.76
N GLU A 21 -15.98 16.69 -25.47
CA GLU A 21 -15.84 18.03 -24.89
C GLU A 21 -14.40 18.47 -25.10
N THR A 22 -14.22 19.57 -25.81
CA THR A 22 -12.91 20.15 -26.12
C THR A 22 -12.30 20.68 -24.83
N VAL A 23 -11.44 19.86 -24.22
CA VAL A 23 -10.62 20.32 -23.10
C VAL A 23 -9.73 21.46 -23.58
N ASP A 24 -9.74 22.57 -22.85
CA ASP A 24 -9.03 23.79 -23.20
C ASP A 24 -7.51 23.52 -23.30
N LYS A 25 -6.93 23.69 -24.49
CA LYS A 25 -5.51 23.41 -24.78
C LYS A 25 -4.55 24.49 -24.27
N ARG A 26 -5.03 25.44 -23.45
CA ARG A 26 -4.32 26.69 -23.16
C ARG A 26 -3.13 26.63 -22.19
N VAL A 27 -2.80 25.47 -21.61
CA VAL A 27 -1.61 25.35 -20.75
C VAL A 27 -0.52 24.56 -21.47
N ALA A 28 0.49 25.26 -21.95
CA ALA A 28 1.70 24.62 -22.46
C ALA A 28 2.43 23.95 -21.28
N VAL A 29 2.59 22.63 -21.35
CA VAL A 29 3.32 21.84 -20.33
C VAL A 29 4.59 21.30 -20.97
N ASN A 30 5.75 21.71 -20.46
CA ASN A 30 7.03 21.11 -20.84
C ASN A 30 7.16 19.74 -20.17
N PRO A 31 7.21 18.62 -20.93
CA PRO A 31 7.34 17.27 -20.37
C PRO A 31 8.73 17.00 -19.75
N LYS A 32 9.69 17.90 -19.94
CA LYS A 32 11.03 17.85 -19.37
C LYS A 32 11.22 18.86 -18.23
N ALA A 33 10.14 19.44 -17.72
CA ALA A 33 10.24 20.30 -16.54
C ALA A 33 10.86 19.49 -15.40
N GLU A 34 11.88 20.07 -14.76
CA GLU A 34 12.50 19.50 -13.58
C GLU A 34 11.73 19.94 -12.32
N PRO A 35 11.77 19.16 -11.24
CA PRO A 35 11.13 19.54 -9.99
C PRO A 35 11.68 20.87 -9.46
N PRO A 36 10.83 21.73 -8.89
CA PRO A 36 11.32 22.90 -8.16
C PRO A 36 12.21 22.44 -7.00
N SER A 37 13.19 23.27 -6.62
CA SER A 37 14.02 22.99 -5.45
C SER A 37 13.12 22.91 -4.22
N LEU A 38 13.11 21.76 -3.56
CA LEU A 38 12.54 21.65 -2.23
C LEU A 38 13.46 22.37 -1.24
N ALA A 39 12.88 22.97 -0.20
CA ALA A 39 13.66 23.59 0.86
C ALA A 39 14.64 22.56 1.45
N LYS A 40 15.79 23.02 1.97
CA LYS A 40 16.75 22.12 2.61
C LYS A 40 16.03 21.31 3.68
N ILE A 41 16.06 19.99 3.54
CA ILE A 41 15.51 19.04 4.50
C ILE A 41 16.18 19.34 5.84
N GLN A 42 15.43 19.86 6.81
CA GLN A 42 15.83 19.67 8.19
C GLN A 42 15.64 18.17 8.43
N SER A 43 16.73 17.44 8.61
CA SER A 43 16.68 15.99 8.83
C SER A 43 15.78 15.71 10.02
N ARG A 44 14.54 15.29 9.75
CA ARG A 44 13.66 14.87 10.82
C ARG A 44 14.22 13.55 11.35
N PRO A 45 14.39 13.39 12.68
CA PRO A 45 14.77 12.10 13.23
C PRO A 45 13.80 11.05 12.73
N ALA A 46 14.33 9.88 12.33
CA ALA A 46 13.50 8.77 11.92
C ALA A 46 12.45 8.49 13.02
N PRO A 47 11.21 8.12 12.66
CA PRO A 47 10.17 7.78 13.64
C PRO A 47 10.50 6.42 14.26
N THR A 48 11.54 6.40 15.11
CA THR A 48 12.13 5.20 15.69
C THR A 48 11.10 4.48 16.55
N SER A 49 10.23 5.20 17.26
CA SER A 49 9.19 4.60 18.12
C SER A 49 8.12 3.83 17.35
N ALA A 50 7.56 4.41 16.29
CA ALA A 50 6.52 3.76 15.47
C ALA A 50 7.09 2.55 14.70
N GLN A 51 8.30 2.68 14.15
CA GLN A 51 8.99 1.57 13.48
C GLN A 51 9.30 0.43 14.46
N MET A 52 9.84 0.75 15.64
CA MET A 52 10.12 -0.24 16.68
C MET A 52 8.85 -0.93 17.13
N TYR A 53 7.76 -0.18 17.34
CA TYR A 53 6.47 -0.72 17.72
C TYR A 53 5.94 -1.73 16.68
N CYS A 54 5.90 -1.35 15.40
CA CYS A 54 5.45 -2.24 14.33
C CYS A 54 6.36 -3.48 14.18
N SER A 55 7.68 -3.31 14.32
CA SER A 55 8.65 -4.41 14.25
C SER A 55 8.46 -5.42 15.39
N LYS A 56 8.22 -4.94 16.62
CA LYS A 56 7.91 -5.79 17.77
C LYS A 56 6.60 -6.55 17.56
N LEU A 57 5.54 -5.87 17.11
CA LEU A 57 4.26 -6.51 16.78
C LEU A 57 4.41 -7.59 15.71
N LEU A 58 5.20 -7.32 14.68
CA LEU A 58 5.42 -8.27 13.61
C LEU A 58 6.18 -9.51 14.10
N GLN A 59 7.20 -9.32 14.93
CA GLN A 59 7.95 -10.43 15.54
C GLN A 59 7.04 -11.28 16.45
N ILE A 60 6.16 -10.65 17.25
CA ILE A 60 5.20 -11.37 18.09
C ILE A 60 4.21 -12.16 17.22
N TRP A 61 3.62 -11.53 16.19
CA TRP A 61 2.69 -12.19 15.27
C TRP A 61 3.31 -13.44 14.62
N LYS A 62 4.53 -13.28 14.11
CA LYS A 62 5.37 -14.36 13.57
C LYS A 62 5.53 -15.52 14.55
N SER A 63 5.94 -15.20 15.77
CA SER A 63 6.15 -16.16 16.85
C SER A 63 4.89 -16.98 17.13
N VAL A 64 3.75 -16.30 17.28
CA VAL A 64 2.45 -16.93 17.49
C VAL A 64 2.07 -17.88 16.36
N ARG A 65 2.48 -17.59 15.12
CA ARG A 65 2.24 -18.47 13.98
C ARG A 65 3.14 -19.71 13.97
N TYR A 66 4.37 -19.64 14.46
CA TYR A 66 5.29 -20.78 14.45
C TYR A 66 4.82 -21.94 15.33
N MET A 67 4.20 -21.63 16.47
CA MET A 67 3.89 -22.62 17.51
C MET A 67 2.74 -23.57 17.14
N ASN A 68 1.82 -23.14 16.26
CA ASN A 68 0.78 -24.00 15.72
C ASN A 68 1.12 -24.47 14.30
N SER A 69 2.13 -25.35 14.20
CA SER A 69 2.76 -25.71 12.93
C SER A 69 1.92 -26.62 12.04
N ALA A 70 1.08 -27.46 12.64
CA ALA A 70 0.25 -28.42 11.91
C ALA A 70 -1.09 -27.84 11.41
N ASN A 71 -1.70 -26.89 12.14
CA ASN A 71 -3.01 -26.31 11.82
C ASN A 71 -3.06 -24.81 12.14
N GLN A 72 -2.50 -23.97 11.27
CA GLN A 72 -2.45 -22.52 11.49
C GLN A 72 -3.84 -21.89 11.62
N THR A 73 -4.25 -21.54 12.84
CA THR A 73 -5.53 -20.86 13.13
C THR A 73 -5.41 -19.35 13.24
N ASN A 74 -4.19 -18.81 13.35
CA ASN A 74 -3.99 -17.37 13.39
C ASN A 74 -4.12 -16.78 11.99
N PRO A 75 -4.84 -15.66 11.84
CA PRO A 75 -4.92 -14.96 10.57
C PRO A 75 -3.56 -14.36 10.17
N ARG A 76 -3.49 -13.85 8.94
CA ARG A 76 -2.37 -13.01 8.47
C ARG A 76 -2.24 -11.75 9.32
N PHE A 77 -1.10 -11.07 9.21
CA PHE A 77 -0.73 -9.98 10.11
C PHE A 77 -1.85 -8.96 10.31
N VAL A 78 -2.42 -8.42 9.23
CA VAL A 78 -3.52 -7.44 9.35
C VAL A 78 -4.76 -8.02 10.03
N GLY A 79 -5.16 -9.26 9.69
CA GLY A 79 -6.29 -9.91 10.37
C GLY A 79 -6.01 -10.18 11.85
N TRP A 80 -4.76 -10.44 12.21
CA TRP A 80 -4.31 -10.67 13.59
C TRP A 80 -4.34 -9.38 14.40
N ILE A 81 -3.95 -8.28 13.76
CA ILE A 81 -4.07 -6.91 14.25
C ILE A 81 -5.55 -6.55 14.43
N VAL A 82 -6.41 -6.69 13.42
CA VAL A 82 -7.87 -6.39 13.52
C VAL A 82 -8.52 -7.09 14.71
N ARG A 83 -8.24 -8.39 14.89
CA ARG A 83 -8.82 -9.16 16.00
C ARG A 83 -8.41 -8.63 17.38
N ARG A 84 -7.22 -8.02 17.49
CA ARG A 84 -6.63 -7.53 18.75
C ARG A 84 -6.77 -6.03 18.95
N PHE A 85 -6.95 -5.26 17.88
CA PHE A 85 -7.01 -3.81 17.95
C PHE A 85 -8.39 -3.29 18.34
N GLN A 86 -9.47 -4.07 18.24
CA GLN A 86 -10.88 -3.72 18.53
C GLN A 86 -11.07 -2.21 18.77
N GLN A 87 -10.75 -1.39 17.76
CA GLN A 87 -10.92 0.04 17.91
C GLN A 87 -12.41 0.29 17.80
N ALA A 88 -12.95 1.00 18.78
CA ALA A 88 -14.34 1.43 18.82
C ALA A 88 -14.79 1.91 17.43
N HIS A 89 -15.96 1.42 17.00
CA HIS A 89 -16.65 1.74 15.75
C HIS A 89 -16.11 2.96 15.00
N SER A 90 -15.22 2.75 14.02
CA SER A 90 -14.77 3.84 13.16
C SER A 90 -15.83 4.15 12.11
N LYS A 91 -16.09 5.43 11.83
CA LYS A 91 -16.94 5.83 10.71
C LYS A 91 -16.32 5.35 9.38
N ALA A 92 -17.16 4.80 8.50
CA ALA A 92 -16.75 4.44 7.16
C ALA A 92 -16.54 5.72 6.32
N THR A 93 -15.56 5.69 5.43
CA THR A 93 -15.30 6.75 4.44
C THR A 93 -16.45 6.79 3.43
N LEU A 94 -17.05 7.97 3.28
CA LEU A 94 -18.01 8.23 2.21
C LEU A 94 -17.26 8.32 0.88
N MET A 95 -17.63 7.46 -0.08
CA MET A 95 -17.08 7.49 -1.43
C MET A 95 -18.07 8.16 -2.38
N THR A 96 -17.60 9.17 -3.12
CA THR A 96 -18.35 9.83 -4.19
C THR A 96 -17.54 9.81 -5.49
N TYR A 97 -18.20 10.06 -6.61
CA TYR A 97 -17.59 10.07 -7.93
C TYR A 97 -17.75 11.45 -8.57
N LEU A 98 -16.65 11.97 -9.09
CA LEU A 98 -16.68 13.17 -9.93
C LEU A 98 -17.18 12.82 -11.35
N PRO A 99 -17.68 13.81 -12.11
CA PRO A 99 -18.03 13.62 -13.51
C PRO A 99 -16.87 12.99 -14.30
N PRO A 100 -17.15 12.05 -15.22
CA PRO A 100 -16.10 11.40 -15.99
C PRO A 100 -15.48 12.38 -16.98
N ILE A 101 -14.15 12.40 -17.06
CA ILE A 101 -13.44 13.15 -18.10
C ILE A 101 -13.29 12.23 -19.32
N SER A 102 -13.95 12.58 -20.43
CA SER A 102 -13.93 11.80 -21.67
C SER A 102 -12.66 12.06 -22.50
N SER A 103 -11.48 11.92 -21.90
CA SER A 103 -10.18 12.04 -22.55
C SER A 103 -9.13 11.16 -21.87
N PRO A 104 -8.10 10.69 -22.58
CA PRO A 104 -7.06 9.84 -21.99
C PRO A 104 -6.32 10.54 -20.85
N ILE A 105 -6.08 9.84 -19.74
CA ILE A 105 -5.29 10.35 -18.59
C ILE A 105 -3.83 10.68 -18.96
N THR A 106 -3.35 10.19 -20.10
CA THR A 106 -2.03 10.48 -20.65
C THR A 106 -1.90 11.91 -21.21
N GLU A 107 -3.02 12.60 -21.44
CA GLU A 107 -3.06 13.98 -21.92
C GLU A 107 -3.01 14.97 -20.76
N TYR A 108 -2.20 16.03 -20.90
CA TYR A 108 -2.06 17.07 -19.87
C TYR A 108 -3.36 17.83 -19.61
N SER A 109 -4.14 18.06 -20.66
CA SER A 109 -5.47 18.65 -20.60
C SER A 109 -6.39 17.87 -19.65
N THR A 110 -6.40 16.54 -19.74
CA THR A 110 -7.17 15.66 -18.82
C THR A 110 -6.72 15.83 -17.37
N ILE A 111 -5.42 15.95 -17.11
CA ILE A 111 -4.88 16.15 -15.76
C ILE A 111 -5.27 17.52 -15.20
N ILE A 112 -5.24 18.57 -16.02
CA ILE A 112 -5.64 19.92 -15.63
C ILE A 112 -7.14 19.97 -15.30
N GLU A 113 -7.97 19.35 -16.14
CA GLU A 113 -9.41 19.25 -15.88
C GLU A 113 -9.69 18.48 -14.58
N MET A 114 -8.98 17.35 -14.36
CA MET A 114 -9.04 16.62 -13.10
C MET A 114 -8.66 17.50 -11.91
N PHE A 115 -7.62 18.32 -12.01
CA PHE A 115 -7.24 19.26 -10.95
C PHE A 115 -8.34 20.28 -10.67
N HIS A 116 -8.97 20.84 -11.71
CA HIS A 116 -10.07 21.79 -11.54
C HIS A 116 -11.27 21.16 -10.82
N GLN A 117 -11.71 19.97 -11.26
CA GLN A 117 -12.83 19.26 -10.63
C GLN A 117 -12.51 18.87 -9.18
N SER A 118 -11.32 18.32 -8.91
CA SER A 118 -10.91 17.96 -7.56
C SER A 118 -10.79 19.17 -6.64
N ARG A 119 -10.24 20.29 -7.12
CA ARG A 119 -10.11 21.55 -6.36
C ARG A 119 -11.48 22.13 -6.01
N GLN A 120 -12.44 22.07 -6.93
CA GLN A 120 -13.80 22.54 -6.65
C GLN A 120 -14.43 21.74 -5.51
N LEU A 121 -14.27 20.41 -5.52
CA LEU A 121 -14.78 19.56 -4.45
C LEU A 121 -14.09 19.84 -3.11
N ALA A 122 -12.76 19.96 -3.10
CA ALA A 122 -11.98 20.28 -1.90
C ALA A 122 -12.47 21.58 -1.24
N LYS A 123 -12.71 22.63 -2.05
CA LYS A 123 -13.28 23.91 -1.57
C LYS A 123 -14.68 23.74 -0.97
N LEU A 124 -15.56 22.99 -1.61
CA LEU A 124 -16.91 22.71 -1.09
C LEU A 124 -16.87 21.89 0.21
N SER A 125 -15.80 21.11 0.41
CA SER A 125 -15.56 20.34 1.63
C SER A 125 -14.72 21.07 2.68
N ASN A 126 -14.43 22.37 2.51
CA ASN A 126 -13.60 23.17 3.41
C ASN A 126 -12.20 22.58 3.68
N MET A 127 -11.62 21.90 2.68
CA MET A 127 -10.25 21.40 2.75
C MET A 127 -9.28 22.49 2.31
N SER A 128 -8.16 22.63 3.01
CA SER A 128 -7.14 23.64 2.67
C SER A 128 -6.35 23.23 1.43
N TYR A 129 -6.13 21.93 1.28
CA TYR A 129 -5.41 21.34 0.16
C TYR A 129 -6.25 20.28 -0.56
N THR A 130 -5.99 20.13 -1.86
CA THR A 130 -6.58 19.10 -2.69
C THR A 130 -5.60 17.94 -2.80
N HIS A 131 -5.86 16.87 -2.04
CA HIS A 131 -5.07 15.64 -2.08
C HIS A 131 -5.50 14.75 -3.25
N ILE A 132 -4.58 14.45 -4.17
CA ILE A 132 -4.85 13.63 -5.36
C ILE A 132 -3.91 12.43 -5.40
N THR A 133 -4.46 11.22 -5.25
CA THR A 133 -3.68 9.97 -5.36
C THR A 133 -3.72 9.40 -6.78
N LEU A 134 -2.56 9.07 -7.34
CA LEU A 134 -2.42 8.58 -8.72
C LEU A 134 -1.46 7.40 -8.79
N ASP A 135 -1.64 6.51 -9.76
CA ASP A 135 -0.59 5.58 -10.16
C ASP A 135 0.63 6.33 -10.73
N ALA A 136 1.79 5.66 -10.82
CA ALA A 136 3.01 6.33 -11.29
C ALA A 136 2.88 6.91 -12.71
N GLY A 137 2.10 6.29 -13.60
CA GLY A 137 1.94 6.77 -14.97
C GLY A 137 1.23 8.12 -15.03
N ALA A 138 0.11 8.25 -14.32
CA ALA A 138 -0.65 9.50 -14.22
C ALA A 138 0.06 10.53 -13.33
N ALA A 139 0.69 10.10 -12.23
CA ALA A 139 1.39 10.98 -11.30
C ALA A 139 2.53 11.76 -11.98
N ILE A 140 3.27 11.13 -12.90
CA ILE A 140 4.34 11.80 -13.66
C ILE A 140 3.80 13.01 -14.42
N LYS A 141 2.64 12.85 -15.07
CA LYS A 141 1.98 13.94 -15.80
C LYS A 141 1.47 15.02 -14.86
N ALA A 142 0.88 14.62 -13.73
CA ALA A 142 0.45 15.53 -12.67
C ALA A 142 1.61 16.36 -12.12
N PHE A 143 2.76 15.74 -11.85
CA PHE A 143 3.97 16.44 -11.41
C PHE A 143 4.42 17.45 -12.46
N HIS A 144 4.47 17.09 -13.75
CA HIS A 144 4.83 18.04 -14.79
C HIS A 144 3.87 19.24 -14.84
N VAL A 145 2.55 19.05 -14.66
CA VAL A 145 1.59 20.16 -14.61
C VAL A 145 1.91 21.11 -13.45
N VAL A 146 2.15 20.57 -12.25
CA VAL A 146 2.51 21.37 -11.06
C VAL A 146 3.86 22.07 -11.27
N TRP A 147 4.89 21.38 -11.72
CA TRP A 147 6.23 21.93 -11.90
C TRP A 147 6.32 23.03 -12.96
N ASN A 148 5.48 22.97 -14.00
CA ASN A 148 5.42 24.04 -14.99
C ASN A 148 4.74 25.30 -14.46
N ASN A 149 3.81 25.18 -13.49
CA ASN A 149 3.10 26.33 -12.91
C ASN A 149 2.89 26.19 -11.39
N PRO A 150 3.94 26.21 -10.56
CA PRO A 150 3.82 25.89 -9.14
C PRO A 150 2.88 26.82 -8.37
N ALA A 151 2.89 28.12 -8.70
CA ALA A 151 2.01 29.11 -8.08
C ALA A 151 0.51 28.90 -8.42
N ALA A 152 0.20 28.36 -9.60
CA ALA A 152 -1.18 28.09 -10.01
C ALA A 152 -1.76 26.83 -9.36
N TRP A 153 -0.89 25.94 -8.89
CA TRP A 153 -1.24 24.61 -8.35
C TRP A 153 -0.70 24.40 -6.93
N SER A 154 -0.48 25.48 -6.17
CA SER A 154 0.13 25.45 -4.84
C SER A 154 -0.73 24.78 -3.77
N ASP A 155 -2.03 24.62 -4.02
CA ASP A 155 -2.99 23.93 -3.17
C ASP A 155 -3.20 22.45 -3.56
N ILE A 156 -2.54 21.96 -4.63
CA ILE A 156 -2.64 20.57 -5.06
C ILE A 156 -1.47 19.75 -4.48
N ILE A 157 -1.80 18.68 -3.77
CA ILE A 157 -0.81 17.74 -3.24
C ILE A 157 -0.98 16.38 -3.94
N ILE A 158 0.05 15.98 -4.70
CA ILE A 158 0.05 14.72 -5.44
C ILE A 158 0.61 13.61 -4.55
N HIS A 159 -0.15 12.52 -4.46
CA HIS A 159 0.25 11.30 -3.76
C HIS A 159 0.47 10.16 -4.76
N LEU A 160 1.58 9.45 -4.61
CA LEU A 160 1.77 8.18 -5.31
C LEU A 160 0.93 7.10 -4.63
N GLY A 161 0.20 6.33 -5.44
CA GLY A 161 -0.68 5.26 -4.96
C GLY A 161 0.09 4.17 -4.22
N ASP A 162 -0.24 3.98 -2.94
CA ASP A 162 0.41 2.98 -2.09
C ASP A 162 0.18 1.55 -2.60
N PHE A 163 -0.97 1.22 -3.22
CA PHE A 163 -1.18 -0.12 -3.78
C PHE A 163 -0.25 -0.41 -4.96
N HIS A 164 -0.10 0.54 -5.88
CA HIS A 164 0.87 0.40 -6.97
C HIS A 164 2.33 0.44 -6.48
N ALA A 165 2.60 1.18 -5.40
CA ALA A 165 3.91 1.15 -4.74
C ALA A 165 4.21 -0.23 -4.15
N MET A 166 3.25 -0.84 -3.43
CA MET A 166 3.38 -2.20 -2.91
C MET A 166 3.62 -3.22 -4.03
N MET A 167 2.89 -3.13 -5.15
CA MET A 167 3.14 -3.98 -6.32
C MET A 167 4.56 -3.78 -6.87
N THR A 168 5.04 -2.54 -6.93
CA THR A 168 6.40 -2.24 -7.37
C THR A 168 7.43 -2.83 -6.40
N PHE A 169 7.22 -2.72 -5.10
CA PHE A 169 8.11 -3.28 -4.08
C PHE A 169 8.09 -4.81 -4.07
N PHE A 170 6.96 -5.47 -4.38
CA PHE A 170 6.96 -6.90 -4.70
C PHE A 170 7.80 -7.21 -5.94
N ALA A 171 7.72 -6.38 -6.98
CA ALA A 171 8.54 -6.55 -8.18
C ALA A 171 10.05 -6.32 -7.94
N VAL A 172 10.40 -5.56 -6.90
CA VAL A 172 11.77 -5.42 -6.38
C VAL A 172 12.18 -6.71 -5.68
N ILE A 173 11.34 -7.26 -4.80
CA ILE A 173 11.61 -8.54 -4.12
C ILE A 173 11.77 -9.67 -5.14
N GLY A 174 10.88 -9.74 -6.14
CA GLY A 174 10.98 -10.71 -7.23
C GLY A 174 12.32 -10.63 -7.96
N ARG A 175 12.80 -9.42 -8.27
CA ARG A 175 14.13 -9.24 -8.87
C ARG A 175 15.27 -9.63 -7.93
N PHE A 176 15.11 -9.44 -6.62
CA PHE A 176 16.11 -9.84 -5.61
C PHE A 176 16.27 -11.37 -5.51
N VAL A 177 15.16 -12.12 -5.60
CA VAL A 177 15.15 -13.60 -5.49
C VAL A 177 15.24 -14.33 -6.83
N GLU A 178 15.34 -13.61 -7.94
CA GLU A 178 15.41 -14.21 -9.26
C GLU A 178 16.59 -15.18 -9.37
N SER A 179 16.33 -16.40 -9.85
CA SER A 179 17.33 -17.47 -9.99
C SER A 179 17.97 -17.92 -8.66
N SER A 180 17.33 -17.65 -7.52
CA SER A 180 17.79 -18.14 -6.20
C SER A 180 17.27 -19.54 -5.83
N GLY A 181 16.44 -20.14 -6.69
CA GLY A 181 15.65 -21.36 -6.41
C GLY A 181 14.30 -21.06 -5.73
N PHE A 182 14.00 -19.78 -5.46
CA PHE A 182 12.70 -19.34 -4.95
C PHE A 182 11.55 -19.86 -5.82
N GLU A 183 11.63 -19.66 -7.12
CA GLU A 183 10.63 -20.05 -8.11
C GLU A 183 10.34 -21.56 -8.08
N ASP A 184 11.39 -22.38 -7.96
CA ASP A 184 11.29 -23.83 -7.88
C ASP A 184 10.60 -24.27 -6.61
N VAL A 185 10.96 -23.70 -5.46
CA VAL A 185 10.30 -24.02 -4.19
C VAL A 185 8.82 -23.65 -4.22
N LEU A 186 8.46 -22.50 -4.80
CA LEU A 186 7.05 -22.12 -4.93
C LEU A 186 6.24 -23.08 -5.80
N PHE A 187 6.84 -23.57 -6.88
CA PHE A 187 6.23 -24.53 -7.78
C PHE A 187 6.05 -25.88 -7.09
N GLN A 188 7.11 -26.41 -6.48
CA GLN A 188 7.11 -27.71 -5.80
C GLN A 188 6.19 -27.72 -4.57
N ALA A 189 6.10 -26.59 -3.85
CA ALA A 189 5.19 -26.44 -2.72
C ALA A 189 3.72 -26.22 -3.12
N GLY A 190 3.40 -26.17 -4.43
CA GLY A 190 2.04 -25.94 -4.92
C GLY A 190 1.48 -24.54 -4.63
N LEU A 191 2.33 -23.58 -4.26
CA LEU A 191 1.90 -22.19 -4.00
C LEU A 191 1.61 -21.44 -5.30
N CYS A 192 2.28 -21.82 -6.39
CA CYS A 192 2.12 -21.23 -7.72
C CYS A 192 2.16 -22.30 -8.82
N SER A 193 1.33 -22.13 -9.84
CA SER A 193 1.55 -22.77 -11.14
C SER A 193 2.65 -22.06 -11.92
N SER A 194 3.26 -22.74 -12.90
CA SER A 194 4.29 -22.16 -13.77
C SER A 194 3.87 -20.82 -14.40
N GLY A 195 2.63 -20.74 -14.90
CA GLY A 195 2.09 -19.50 -15.48
C GLY A 195 1.83 -18.36 -14.47
N SER A 196 1.78 -18.66 -13.16
CA SER A 196 1.55 -17.66 -12.12
C SER A 196 2.82 -17.04 -11.57
N ILE A 197 3.96 -17.73 -11.69
CA ILE A 197 5.26 -17.30 -11.14
C ILE A 197 5.66 -15.95 -11.72
N THR A 198 5.56 -15.77 -13.04
CA THR A 198 5.89 -14.49 -13.70
C THR A 198 5.10 -13.32 -13.13
N GLY A 199 3.82 -13.54 -12.79
CA GLY A 199 2.98 -12.51 -12.17
C GLY A 199 3.38 -12.19 -10.74
N VAL A 200 3.90 -13.17 -9.99
CA VAL A 200 4.45 -12.96 -8.64
C VAL A 200 5.78 -12.23 -8.70
N MET A 201 6.72 -12.69 -9.53
CA MET A 201 8.04 -12.11 -9.71
C MET A 201 7.99 -10.67 -10.23
N SER A 202 6.98 -10.33 -11.03
CA SER A 202 6.76 -8.97 -11.51
C SER A 202 5.90 -8.10 -10.58
N GLY A 203 5.43 -8.63 -9.44
CA GLY A 203 4.55 -7.92 -8.50
C GLY A 203 3.13 -7.66 -9.01
N LYS A 204 2.77 -8.16 -10.21
CA LYS A 204 1.49 -7.89 -10.88
C LYS A 204 0.32 -8.67 -10.28
N HIS A 205 0.57 -9.86 -9.72
CA HIS A 205 -0.46 -10.67 -9.08
C HIS A 205 -0.56 -10.34 -7.58
N TYR A 206 -0.96 -9.11 -7.24
CA TYR A 206 -0.94 -8.55 -5.87
C TYR A 206 -1.36 -9.52 -4.75
N ASN A 207 -2.55 -10.11 -4.82
CA ASN A 207 -3.04 -11.04 -3.79
C ASN A 207 -2.18 -12.31 -3.67
N ARG A 208 -1.65 -12.78 -4.80
CA ARG A 208 -0.78 -13.96 -4.84
C ARG A 208 0.62 -13.63 -4.34
N CYS A 209 1.16 -12.45 -4.65
CA CYS A 209 2.40 -11.94 -4.08
C CYS A 209 2.34 -11.97 -2.55
N TRP A 210 1.27 -11.42 -1.97
CA TRP A 210 1.06 -11.49 -0.52
C TRP A 210 1.04 -12.92 0.01
N LEU A 211 0.22 -13.81 -0.56
CA LEU A 211 0.17 -15.21 -0.15
C LEU A 211 1.55 -15.88 -0.15
N VAL A 212 2.25 -15.75 -1.28
CA VAL A 212 3.51 -16.44 -1.54
C VAL A 212 4.64 -15.90 -0.67
N HIS A 213 4.83 -14.59 -0.64
CA HIS A 213 5.94 -14.00 0.09
C HIS A 213 5.76 -14.15 1.60
N GLU A 214 4.53 -14.04 2.11
CA GLU A 214 4.26 -14.31 3.53
C GLU A 214 4.49 -15.78 3.88
N ALA A 215 3.96 -16.73 3.09
CA ALA A 215 4.12 -18.15 3.37
C ALA A 215 5.59 -18.59 3.32
N PHE A 216 6.33 -18.13 2.30
CA PHE A 216 7.74 -18.46 2.14
C PHE A 216 8.60 -17.80 3.23
N SER A 217 8.34 -16.53 3.57
CA SER A 217 9.03 -15.85 4.68
C SER A 217 8.74 -16.54 6.02
N GLU A 218 7.49 -16.95 6.28
CA GLU A 218 7.14 -17.72 7.48
C GLU A 218 7.88 -19.07 7.54
N ALA A 219 8.00 -19.78 6.41
CA ALA A 219 8.75 -21.04 6.36
C ALA A 219 10.24 -20.83 6.68
N LEU A 220 10.87 -19.80 6.10
CA LEU A 220 12.26 -19.45 6.40
C LEU A 220 12.47 -19.05 7.86
N GLU A 221 11.55 -18.26 8.41
CA GLU A 221 11.65 -17.86 9.80
C GLU A 221 11.49 -19.04 10.76
N ARG A 222 10.65 -20.05 10.43
CA ARG A 222 10.55 -21.27 11.23
C ARG A 222 11.87 -22.03 11.26
N LEU A 223 12.50 -22.22 10.09
CA LEU A 223 13.84 -22.82 10.00
C LEU A 223 14.87 -22.03 10.79
N PHE A 224 14.79 -20.69 10.74
CA PHE A 224 15.67 -19.81 11.51
C PHE A 224 15.49 -19.98 13.02
N VAL A 225 14.24 -20.03 13.49
CA VAL A 225 13.91 -20.21 14.92
C VAL A 225 14.33 -21.59 15.40
N GLU A 226 14.04 -22.65 14.64
CA GLU A 226 14.43 -24.03 14.96
C GLU A 226 15.96 -24.15 15.15
N GLN A 227 16.72 -23.45 14.31
CA GLN A 227 18.19 -23.52 14.34
C GLN A 227 18.82 -22.62 15.41
N TYR A 228 18.34 -21.39 15.57
CA TYR A 228 19.04 -20.35 16.35
C TYR A 228 18.30 -19.90 17.60
N LEU A 229 17.06 -20.35 17.80
CA LEU A 229 16.22 -20.05 18.95
C LEU A 229 15.47 -21.31 19.45
N PRO A 230 16.17 -22.43 19.71
CA PRO A 230 15.53 -23.73 19.99
C PRO A 230 14.67 -23.73 21.27
N THR A 231 14.92 -22.80 22.21
CA THR A 231 14.09 -22.60 23.40
C THR A 231 13.13 -21.42 23.17
N MET A 232 12.10 -21.62 22.37
CA MET A 232 10.98 -20.68 22.29
C MET A 232 10.21 -20.69 23.63
N PRO A 233 9.98 -19.55 24.30
CA PRO A 233 9.18 -19.57 25.52
C PRO A 233 7.72 -19.89 25.15
N LYS A 234 7.21 -21.05 25.56
CA LYS A 234 5.76 -21.39 25.50
C LYS A 234 4.87 -20.25 26.03
N LYS A 235 5.42 -19.48 26.97
CA LYS A 235 4.80 -18.29 27.56
C LYS A 235 4.46 -17.18 26.54
N VAL A 236 5.19 -17.04 25.42
CA VAL A 236 4.81 -16.10 24.34
C VAL A 236 3.48 -16.52 23.71
N GLU A 237 3.27 -17.83 23.53
CA GLU A 237 2.00 -18.37 23.06
C GLU A 237 0.89 -18.14 24.05
N GLU A 238 1.13 -18.54 25.31
CA GLU A 238 0.16 -18.43 26.39
C GLU A 238 -0.27 -16.97 26.60
N CYS A 239 0.68 -16.02 26.54
CA CYS A 239 0.39 -14.58 26.60
C CYS A 239 -0.41 -14.11 25.38
N ALA A 240 -0.06 -14.56 24.17
CA ALA A 240 -0.79 -14.16 22.97
C ALA A 240 -2.20 -14.78 22.87
N GLN A 241 -2.39 -15.99 23.40
CA GLN A 241 -3.67 -16.71 23.45
C GLN A 241 -4.57 -16.17 24.56
N SER A 242 -4.03 -15.92 25.77
CA SER A 242 -4.79 -15.32 26.88
C SER A 242 -5.31 -13.94 26.52
N ASN A 243 -4.49 -13.08 25.89
CA ASN A 243 -4.92 -11.76 25.44
C ASN A 243 -5.91 -11.80 24.26
N LEU A 244 -5.84 -12.82 23.38
CA LEU A 244 -6.87 -13.06 22.36
C LEU A 244 -8.22 -13.43 22.97
N ALA A 245 -8.20 -14.27 24.00
CA ALA A 245 -9.40 -14.75 24.68
C ALA A 245 -10.01 -13.67 25.58
N GLN A 246 -9.19 -12.77 26.14
CA GLN A 246 -9.61 -11.73 27.08
C GLN A 246 -9.85 -10.35 26.44
N ALA A 247 -9.69 -10.21 25.12
CA ALA A 247 -9.81 -8.93 24.40
C ALA A 247 -9.00 -7.78 25.04
N THR A 248 -7.82 -8.08 25.59
CA THR A 248 -6.93 -7.11 26.22
C THR A 248 -5.88 -6.56 25.24
N SER A 249 -5.58 -5.26 25.41
CA SER A 249 -4.74 -4.44 24.51
C SER A 249 -3.35 -5.04 24.24
N LEU A 250 -2.86 -4.92 23.00
CA LEU A 250 -1.50 -5.27 22.55
C LEU A 250 -0.39 -4.67 23.42
N THR A 251 -0.68 -3.57 24.10
CA THR A 251 0.20 -2.94 25.09
C THR A 251 0.64 -3.92 26.17
N ASN A 252 -0.24 -4.81 26.64
CA ASN A 252 0.09 -5.78 27.69
C ASN A 252 1.09 -6.83 27.19
N ILE A 253 0.90 -7.34 25.96
CA ILE A 253 1.83 -8.30 25.34
C ILE A 253 3.21 -7.65 25.14
N LEU A 254 3.24 -6.41 24.66
CA LEU A 254 4.49 -5.67 24.42
C LEU A 254 5.21 -5.29 25.71
N ASN A 255 4.49 -5.21 26.84
CA ASN A 255 5.04 -4.86 28.13
C ASN A 255 5.45 -6.07 28.98
N ASP A 256 5.12 -7.30 28.59
CA ASP A 256 5.55 -8.52 29.28
C ASP A 256 7.06 -8.74 29.11
N ASP A 257 7.78 -8.90 30.22
CA ASP A 257 9.25 -8.97 30.21
C ASP A 257 9.78 -10.24 29.54
N THR A 258 9.04 -11.35 29.59
CA THR A 258 9.43 -12.58 28.88
C THR A 258 9.29 -12.40 27.36
N VAL A 259 8.22 -11.72 26.92
CA VAL A 259 8.01 -11.39 25.51
C VAL A 259 9.08 -10.42 25.00
N LYS A 260 9.42 -9.38 25.78
CA LYS A 260 10.50 -8.44 25.44
C LYS A 260 11.84 -9.16 25.26
N GLU A 261 12.25 -9.94 26.26
CA GLU A 261 13.51 -10.69 26.21
C GLU A 261 13.57 -11.59 24.96
N TYR A 262 12.48 -12.30 24.67
CA TYR A 262 12.42 -13.14 23.48
C TYR A 262 12.55 -12.34 22.16
N VAL A 263 11.85 -11.22 22.04
CA VAL A 263 11.94 -10.35 20.85
C VAL A 263 13.35 -9.79 20.70
N ASP A 264 14.00 -9.42 21.81
CA ASP A 264 15.37 -8.92 21.80
C ASP A 264 16.36 -10.02 21.38
N GLN A 265 16.21 -11.26 21.88
CA GLN A 265 16.99 -12.41 21.41
C GLN A 265 16.78 -12.70 19.92
N CYS A 266 15.53 -12.62 19.43
CA CYS A 266 15.25 -12.76 17.99
C CYS A 266 16.00 -11.71 17.18
N GLN A 267 15.97 -10.45 17.63
CA GLN A 267 16.64 -9.35 16.95
C GLN A 267 18.15 -9.51 16.96
N ILE A 268 18.74 -9.97 18.07
CA ILE A 268 20.17 -10.28 18.17
C ILE A 268 20.55 -11.34 17.14
N GLN A 269 19.85 -12.48 17.11
CA GLN A 269 20.18 -13.57 16.17
C GLN A 269 19.98 -13.14 14.71
N LYS A 270 18.90 -12.41 14.40
CA LYS A 270 18.67 -11.86 13.05
C LYS A 270 19.79 -10.91 12.63
N THR A 271 20.27 -10.08 13.55
CA THR A 271 21.39 -9.15 13.28
C THR A 271 22.67 -9.91 12.98
N LYS A 272 22.99 -10.96 13.75
CA LYS A 272 24.13 -11.85 13.47
C LYS A 272 24.03 -12.50 12.08
N CYS A 273 22.83 -12.99 11.73
CA CYS A 273 22.56 -13.59 10.43
C CYS A 273 22.76 -12.57 9.28
N LEU A 274 22.23 -11.35 9.42
CA LEU A 274 22.40 -10.27 8.46
C LEU A 274 23.87 -9.82 8.32
N ASN A 275 24.64 -9.90 9.40
CA ASN A 275 26.10 -9.64 9.39
C ASN A 275 26.91 -10.78 8.75
N GLY A 276 26.27 -11.90 8.41
CA GLY A 276 26.90 -13.05 7.75
C GLY A 276 27.56 -14.03 8.70
N GLU A 277 27.33 -13.94 10.01
CA GLU A 277 27.92 -14.83 11.02
C GLU A 277 27.49 -16.29 10.84
N PHE A 278 26.35 -16.53 10.17
CA PHE A 278 25.85 -17.88 9.85
C PHE A 278 26.12 -18.32 8.40
N GLY A 279 26.95 -17.56 7.68
CA GLY A 279 27.28 -17.82 6.28
C GLY A 279 26.38 -17.09 5.27
N LYS A 280 26.74 -17.22 3.98
CA LYS A 280 26.15 -16.46 2.88
C LYS A 280 24.69 -16.82 2.60
N THR A 281 24.34 -18.10 2.70
CA THR A 281 22.98 -18.57 2.39
C THR A 281 21.95 -18.08 3.42
N PRO A 282 22.16 -18.23 4.74
CA PRO A 282 21.27 -17.62 5.74
C PRO A 282 21.23 -16.10 5.63
N GLN A 283 22.36 -15.44 5.35
CA GLN A 283 22.40 -13.99 5.15
C GLN A 283 21.50 -13.53 4.00
N PHE A 284 21.54 -14.22 2.85
CA PHE A 284 20.70 -13.92 1.70
C PHE A 284 19.20 -14.02 2.04
N TRP A 285 18.80 -15.13 2.68
CA TRP A 285 17.41 -15.35 3.05
C TRP A 285 16.95 -14.46 4.20
N ALA A 286 17.83 -14.09 5.12
CA ALA A 286 17.57 -13.07 6.12
C ALA A 286 17.28 -11.71 5.48
N LYS A 287 18.04 -11.35 4.43
CA LYS A 287 17.76 -10.13 3.68
C LYS A 287 16.41 -10.19 2.98
N TYR A 288 16.06 -11.33 2.37
CA TYR A 288 14.73 -11.54 1.81
C TYR A 288 13.62 -11.35 2.85
N MET A 289 13.75 -11.95 4.04
CA MET A 289 12.78 -11.80 5.14
C MET A 289 12.64 -10.32 5.55
N GLU A 290 13.73 -9.56 5.61
CA GLU A 290 13.70 -8.11 5.88
C GLU A 290 12.91 -7.33 4.81
N LEU A 291 13.01 -7.71 3.53
CA LEU A 291 12.24 -7.08 2.46
C LEU A 291 10.73 -7.39 2.57
N VAL A 292 10.37 -8.62 2.92
CA VAL A 292 8.97 -9.00 3.16
C VAL A 292 8.40 -8.27 4.38
N ASP A 293 9.19 -8.12 5.44
CA ASP A 293 8.80 -7.37 6.64
C ASP A 293 8.57 -5.89 6.33
N ARG A 294 9.40 -5.31 5.46
CA ARG A 294 9.21 -3.95 4.96
C ARG A 294 7.86 -3.82 4.25
N GLN A 295 7.48 -4.82 3.45
CA GLN A 295 6.18 -4.85 2.78
C GLN A 295 5.02 -4.89 3.78
N GLN A 296 5.13 -5.72 4.83
CA GLN A 296 4.13 -5.81 5.90
C GLN A 296 4.01 -4.50 6.69
N LYS A 297 5.13 -3.81 6.96
CA LYS A 297 5.14 -2.50 7.62
C LYS A 297 4.46 -1.42 6.78
N LEU A 298 4.68 -1.41 5.45
CA LEU A 298 3.96 -0.49 4.55
C LEU A 298 2.46 -0.77 4.53
N HIS A 299 2.07 -2.05 4.50
CA HIS A 299 0.66 -2.42 4.53
C HIS A 299 0.00 -1.99 5.84
N PHE A 300 0.68 -2.27 6.96
CA PHE A 300 0.24 -1.84 8.27
C PHE A 300 0.10 -0.32 8.37
N SER A 301 1.08 0.47 7.89
CA SER A 301 0.98 1.93 7.93
C SER A 301 -0.18 2.48 7.10
N VAL A 302 -0.50 1.86 5.97
CA VAL A 302 -1.71 2.20 5.19
C VAL A 302 -2.97 1.85 5.97
N ASN A 303 -3.01 0.66 6.59
CA ASN A 303 -4.14 0.19 7.36
C ASN A 303 -4.44 1.05 8.58
N THR A 304 -3.41 1.56 9.26
CA THR A 304 -3.53 2.42 10.45
C THR A 304 -3.46 3.92 10.14
N ASN A 305 -3.23 4.29 8.88
CA ASN A 305 -2.95 5.66 8.44
C ASN A 305 -1.75 6.31 9.16
N ASP A 306 -0.71 5.52 9.46
CA ASP A 306 0.52 6.00 10.09
C ASP A 306 1.39 6.72 9.06
N TYR A 307 1.37 8.05 9.09
CA TYR A 307 2.12 8.92 8.18
C TYR A 307 3.63 8.68 8.26
N ASP A 308 4.17 8.69 9.47
CA ASP A 308 5.59 8.64 9.74
C ASP A 308 6.17 7.26 9.36
N LEU A 309 5.49 6.17 9.70
CA LEU A 309 5.88 4.82 9.28
C LEU A 309 5.76 4.66 7.75
N ARG A 310 4.71 5.19 7.11
CA ARG A 310 4.56 5.16 5.66
C ARG A 310 5.77 5.83 4.98
N MET A 311 6.13 7.06 5.37
CA MET A 311 7.28 7.75 4.79
C MET A 311 8.59 6.99 4.98
N LEU A 312 8.83 6.47 6.18
CA LEU A 312 10.05 5.72 6.48
C LEU A 312 10.21 4.51 5.56
N ILE A 313 9.15 3.72 5.41
CA ILE A 313 9.21 2.52 4.57
C ILE A 313 9.38 2.87 3.09
N TRP A 314 8.76 3.95 2.62
CA TRP A 314 9.03 4.48 1.28
C TRP A 314 10.52 4.85 1.12
N LYS A 315 11.11 5.63 2.03
CA LYS A 315 12.54 6.00 2.01
C LYS A 315 13.45 4.78 1.92
N GLU A 316 13.20 3.77 2.76
CA GLU A 316 14.01 2.55 2.78
C GLU A 316 13.86 1.69 1.51
N SER A 317 12.72 1.79 0.83
CA SER A 317 12.43 1.00 -0.38
C SER A 317 12.98 1.65 -1.66
N LEU A 318 13.14 2.97 -1.69
CA LEU A 318 13.58 3.71 -2.88
C LEU A 318 14.98 3.31 -3.39
N PRO A 319 16.02 3.12 -2.56
CA PRO A 319 17.32 2.63 -3.03
C PRO A 319 17.23 1.31 -3.81
N LEU A 320 16.32 0.42 -3.39
CA LEU A 320 16.10 -0.85 -4.08
C LEU A 320 15.41 -0.66 -5.44
N CYS A 321 14.61 0.38 -5.60
CA CYS A 321 14.05 0.78 -6.89
C CYS A 321 15.14 1.21 -7.87
N PHE A 322 16.17 1.91 -7.41
CA PHE A 322 17.37 2.19 -8.24
C PHE A 322 18.09 0.90 -8.62
N ALA A 323 18.37 0.03 -7.64
CA ALA A 323 19.10 -1.22 -7.85
C ALA A 323 18.38 -2.20 -8.81
N THR A 324 17.05 -2.14 -8.89
CA THR A 324 16.22 -3.05 -9.70
C THR A 324 15.59 -2.39 -10.93
N ASN A 325 16.09 -1.22 -11.34
CA ASN A 325 15.65 -0.49 -12.53
C ASN A 325 14.15 -0.14 -12.54
N ARG A 326 13.60 0.25 -11.38
CA ARG A 326 12.23 0.79 -11.23
C ARG A 326 12.25 2.32 -11.34
N VAL A 327 12.71 2.82 -12.48
CA VAL A 327 13.07 4.25 -12.69
C VAL A 327 11.98 5.25 -12.33
N HIS A 328 10.71 4.94 -12.59
CA HIS A 328 9.60 5.84 -12.25
C HIS A 328 9.46 6.02 -10.75
N TYR A 329 9.44 4.93 -9.98
CA TYR A 329 9.39 5.01 -8.52
C TYR A 329 10.70 5.52 -7.92
N ALA A 330 11.84 5.17 -8.51
CA ALA A 330 13.13 5.70 -8.07
C ALA A 330 13.18 7.23 -8.19
N ARG A 331 12.81 7.82 -9.34
CA ARG A 331 12.86 9.28 -9.55
C ARG A 331 11.71 10.01 -8.84
N TYR A 332 10.47 9.65 -9.17
CA TYR A 332 9.30 10.39 -8.70
C TYR A 332 8.92 10.02 -7.28
N GLY A 333 9.24 8.80 -6.82
CA GLY A 333 9.09 8.42 -5.43
C GLY A 333 10.07 9.15 -4.51
N THR A 334 11.32 9.37 -4.93
CA THR A 334 12.26 10.23 -4.17
C THR A 334 11.71 11.64 -4.04
N TYR A 335 11.24 12.26 -5.13
CA TYR A 335 10.62 13.59 -5.06
C TYR A 335 9.38 13.61 -4.15
N TYR A 336 8.49 12.63 -4.30
CA TYR A 336 7.29 12.49 -3.48
C TYR A 336 7.62 12.44 -1.99
N VAL A 337 8.55 11.58 -1.59
CA VAL A 337 8.95 11.42 -0.20
C VAL A 337 9.62 12.68 0.34
N SER A 338 10.53 13.31 -0.42
CA SER A 338 11.13 14.57 -0.01
C SER A 338 10.10 15.69 0.13
N GLY A 339 9.08 15.72 -0.72
CA GLY A 339 7.96 16.67 -0.60
C GLY A 339 7.17 16.47 0.69
N LEU A 340 6.88 15.21 1.04
CA LEU A 340 6.22 14.86 2.31
C LEU A 340 7.08 15.22 3.55
N GLU A 341 8.40 15.07 3.48
CA GLU A 341 9.30 15.49 4.57
C GLU A 341 9.26 17.00 4.82
N CYS A 342 9.06 17.79 3.77
CA CYS A 342 8.97 19.25 3.84
C CYS A 342 7.52 19.74 3.88
N ILE A 343 6.54 18.87 4.11
CA ILE A 343 5.12 19.25 3.97
C ILE A 343 4.72 20.31 4.99
N ASP A 344 5.25 20.26 6.22
CA ASP A 344 4.89 21.20 7.28
C ASP A 344 5.33 22.64 6.96
N SER A 345 6.41 22.81 6.18
CA SER A 345 6.92 24.12 5.75
C SER A 345 6.36 24.56 4.40
N THR A 346 6.13 23.62 3.47
CA THR A 346 5.64 23.92 2.12
C THR A 346 4.12 24.06 2.05
N HIS A 347 3.39 23.29 2.87
CA HIS A 347 1.93 23.23 2.94
C HIS A 347 1.47 23.14 4.41
N PRO A 348 1.59 24.23 5.20
CA PRO A 348 1.20 24.23 6.60
C PRO A 348 -0.22 23.69 6.82
N GLY A 349 -0.38 22.72 7.73
CA GLY A 349 -1.65 22.06 8.01
C GLY A 349 -1.96 20.82 7.17
N ALA A 350 -1.33 20.63 6.00
CA ALA A 350 -1.60 19.48 5.13
C ALA A 350 -1.23 18.14 5.78
N ARG A 351 -0.23 18.14 6.67
CA ARG A 351 0.11 16.94 7.43
C ARG A 351 -1.02 16.49 8.34
N GLN A 352 -1.67 17.42 9.01
CA GLN A 352 -2.82 17.13 9.87
C GLN A 352 -3.96 16.55 9.03
N GLU A 353 -4.24 17.13 7.85
CA GLU A 353 -5.23 16.59 6.90
C GLU A 353 -4.90 15.15 6.49
N ILE A 354 -3.61 14.81 6.31
CA ILE A 354 -3.17 13.44 6.00
C ILE A 354 -3.31 12.50 7.21
N GLU A 355 -2.90 12.93 8.40
CA GLU A 355 -2.97 12.15 9.64
C GLU A 355 -4.44 11.89 10.04
N ASP A 356 -5.35 12.81 9.71
CA ASP A 356 -6.81 12.71 9.85
C ASP A 356 -7.46 11.87 8.74
N LEU A 357 -6.84 10.74 8.38
CA LEU A 357 -7.29 9.75 7.38
C LEU A 357 -7.24 10.22 5.91
N GLY A 358 -6.53 11.32 5.61
CA GLY A 358 -6.40 11.85 4.24
C GLY A 358 -5.73 10.90 3.23
N LEU A 359 -5.03 9.86 3.68
CA LEU A 359 -4.39 8.84 2.81
C LEU A 359 -4.87 7.41 3.06
N SER A 360 -6.04 7.22 3.69
CA SER A 360 -6.57 5.90 3.97
C SER A 360 -8.09 5.86 3.91
N VAL A 361 -8.63 4.89 3.16
CA VAL A 361 -10.08 4.70 2.99
C VAL A 361 -10.56 3.59 3.92
N ARG A 362 -11.49 3.86 4.82
CA ARG A 362 -12.13 2.86 5.68
C ARG A 362 -13.46 2.44 5.10
N ARG A 363 -13.56 1.20 4.61
CA ARG A 363 -14.80 0.67 3.98
C ARG A 363 -15.73 -0.04 4.95
N ASN A 364 -15.29 -0.27 6.17
CA ASN A 364 -16.04 -0.97 7.21
C ASN A 364 -15.78 -0.31 8.58
N GLN A 365 -16.47 -0.80 9.60
CA GLN A 365 -16.36 -0.30 10.97
C GLN A 365 -15.20 -0.93 11.76
N LEU A 366 -14.34 -1.74 11.12
CA LEU A 366 -13.27 -2.49 11.80
C LEU A 366 -12.02 -1.65 12.10
N GLY A 367 -12.06 -0.33 11.91
CA GLY A 367 -10.94 0.57 12.21
C GLY A 367 -9.77 0.51 11.23
N ILE A 368 -9.80 -0.40 10.25
CA ILE A 368 -8.71 -0.60 9.29
C ILE A 368 -9.05 0.05 7.95
N GLY A 369 -8.12 0.88 7.48
CA GLY A 369 -8.19 1.50 6.18
C GLY A 369 -7.49 0.68 5.08
N GLN A 370 -7.59 1.18 3.86
CA GLN A 370 -6.90 0.68 2.68
C GLN A 370 -6.42 1.86 1.84
N SER A 371 -5.47 1.62 0.93
CA SER A 371 -4.98 2.71 0.08
C SER A 371 -6.09 3.25 -0.83
N ILE A 372 -6.02 4.55 -1.13
CA ILE A 372 -6.99 5.27 -1.95
C ILE A 372 -7.06 4.66 -3.36
N ASP A 373 -5.92 4.38 -3.98
CA ASP A 373 -5.85 3.80 -5.32
C ASP A 373 -6.41 2.37 -5.38
N MET A 374 -6.22 1.56 -4.32
CA MET A 374 -6.89 0.25 -4.22
C MET A 374 -8.40 0.40 -4.05
N ALA A 375 -8.85 1.41 -3.30
CA ALA A 375 -10.28 1.70 -3.16
C ALA A 375 -10.92 2.05 -4.50
N GLY A 376 -10.25 2.89 -5.30
CA GLY A 376 -10.68 3.21 -6.66
C GLY A 376 -10.75 1.98 -7.57
N GLU A 377 -9.73 1.11 -7.54
CA GLU A 377 -9.68 -0.10 -8.36
C GLU A 377 -10.82 -1.09 -8.01
N GLN A 378 -11.10 -1.25 -6.72
CA GLN A 378 -12.12 -2.20 -6.23
C GLN A 378 -13.55 -1.68 -6.27
N SER A 379 -13.77 -0.39 -6.52
CA SER A 379 -15.08 0.25 -6.59
C SER A 379 -15.43 0.61 -8.03
N TYR A 380 -15.11 1.84 -8.44
CA TYR A 380 -15.43 2.39 -9.75
C TYR A 380 -14.87 1.54 -10.88
N MET A 381 -13.57 1.22 -10.85
CA MET A 381 -12.92 0.52 -11.97
C MET A 381 -13.44 -0.90 -12.12
N ARG A 382 -13.65 -1.60 -11.00
CA ARG A 382 -14.29 -2.92 -11.02
C ARG A 382 -15.67 -2.85 -11.67
N ASN A 383 -16.51 -1.90 -11.23
CA ASN A 383 -17.87 -1.74 -11.75
C ASN A 383 -17.86 -1.38 -13.25
N ALA A 384 -16.92 -0.54 -13.69
CA ALA A 384 -16.74 -0.18 -15.09
C ALA A 384 -16.23 -1.34 -15.97
N LYS A 385 -15.43 -2.27 -15.39
CA LYS A 385 -14.83 -3.43 -16.09
C LYS A 385 -15.74 -4.67 -16.12
N THR A 386 -16.74 -4.77 -15.25
CA THR A 386 -17.71 -5.89 -15.25
C THR A 386 -18.76 -5.77 -16.36
N ALA A 387 -19.27 -6.92 -16.83
CA ALA A 387 -20.27 -6.99 -17.90
C ALA A 387 -21.53 -6.19 -17.52
N GLY A 388 -21.87 -5.18 -18.33
CA GLY A 388 -22.90 -4.18 -18.07
C GLY A 388 -22.40 -2.75 -18.21
N GLY A 389 -21.11 -2.50 -17.92
CA GLY A 389 -20.50 -1.17 -17.96
C GLY A 389 -21.22 -0.13 -17.09
N ILE A 390 -20.67 1.08 -16.98
CA ILE A 390 -21.44 2.22 -16.48
C ILE A 390 -22.25 2.73 -17.67
N THR A 391 -23.52 2.27 -17.78
CA THR A 391 -24.33 2.51 -18.99
C THR A 391 -25.04 3.86 -19.03
N GLN A 392 -25.05 4.62 -17.95
CA GLN A 392 -25.55 6.01 -17.92
C GLN A 392 -25.29 6.60 -16.53
N PHE A 393 -24.78 7.83 -16.46
CA PHE A 393 -25.08 8.72 -15.32
C PHE A 393 -26.54 9.16 -15.46
N ALA A 394 -27.47 8.21 -15.32
CA ALA A 394 -28.85 8.58 -15.11
C ALA A 394 -28.91 9.13 -13.69
N ALA A 395 -29.26 10.40 -13.56
CA ALA A 395 -29.77 10.97 -12.32
C ALA A 395 -31.01 10.15 -11.90
N LYS A 396 -30.77 9.00 -11.26
CA LYS A 396 -31.80 8.21 -10.61
C LYS A 396 -31.93 8.76 -9.20
N GLU A 397 -33.12 9.27 -8.88
CA GLU A 397 -33.51 9.70 -7.53
C GLU A 397 -33.20 8.65 -6.45
N SER A 398 -33.08 7.37 -6.81
CA SER A 398 -32.69 6.30 -5.86
C SER A 398 -31.27 6.45 -5.28
N THR A 399 -30.40 7.28 -5.86
CA THR A 399 -29.06 7.56 -5.29
C THR A 399 -29.08 8.73 -4.30
N LEU A 400 -30.16 9.53 -4.29
CA LEU A 400 -30.39 10.59 -3.29
C LEU A 400 -31.03 10.06 -1.99
N GLN A 401 -31.52 8.82 -1.97
CA GLN A 401 -32.19 8.21 -0.80
C GLN A 401 -31.33 7.15 -0.08
N ARG A 402 -30.09 7.49 0.25
CA ARG A 402 -29.37 6.87 1.37
C ARG A 402 -28.77 7.97 2.24
N THR A 403 -29.67 8.73 2.86
CA THR A 403 -29.40 9.55 4.06
C THR A 403 -28.96 8.67 5.22
#